data_AF-A0A5B0W0Z3-F1
#
_entry.id   AF-A0A5B0W0Z3-F1
#
_cell.length_a   1.000
_cell.length_b   1.000
_cell.length_c   1.000
_cell.angle_alpha   90.00
_cell.angle_beta   90.00
_cell.angle_gamma   90.00
#
_symmetry.space_group_name_H-M   'P 1'
#
loop_
_entity.id
_entity.type
_entity.pdbx_description
1 polymer ?
#
loop_
_entity_poly.entity_id
_entity_poly.type
_entity_poly.pdbx_seq_one_letter_code
_entity_poly.pdbx_strand_id
1 'polypeptide(L)'
;MEIDIKQYIKDIRKLRAQADAYDDNAPGAIMEKIRLLTAAHMLIGRVSALRDGEHARIYAARKITYAKARKEAKRGEKEIAGDLVIEELRMVEATALEEKMMWKNEFSSLREYIYELRLRVRVDMNTLGGGD
;
A
#
# COMPACT_ATOMS: atom_id res chain seq x y z
N MET A 1 17.33 -8.04 -9.91
CA MET A 1 17.14 -7.40 -8.59
C MET A 1 16.01 -8.14 -7.91
N GLU A 2 16.32 -8.93 -6.88
CA GLU A 2 15.30 -9.62 -6.10
C GLU A 2 14.57 -8.59 -5.22
N ILE A 3 13.25 -8.56 -5.30
CA ILE A 3 12.44 -7.58 -4.57
C ILE A 3 12.07 -8.19 -3.22
N ASP A 4 12.70 -7.72 -2.15
CA ASP A 4 12.35 -8.13 -0.78
C ASP A 4 11.30 -7.17 -0.18
N ILE A 5 10.04 -7.57 -0.27
CA ILE A 5 8.90 -6.83 0.29
C ILE A 5 8.99 -6.72 1.82
N LYS A 6 9.55 -7.72 2.52
CA LYS A 6 9.68 -7.70 3.99
C LYS A 6 10.68 -6.63 4.40
N GLN A 7 11.78 -6.52 3.66
CA GLN A 7 12.77 -5.47 3.89
C GLN A 7 12.17 -4.08 3.64
N TYR A 8 11.40 -3.87 2.56
CA TYR A 8 10.69 -2.60 2.34
C TYR A 8 9.74 -2.24 3.48
N ILE A 9 8.95 -3.19 3.99
CA ILE A 9 8.03 -2.95 5.12
C ILE A 9 8.81 -2.57 6.38
N LYS A 10 9.95 -3.23 6.64
CA LYS A 10 10.84 -2.89 7.76
C LYS A 10 11.40 -1.48 7.63
N ASP A 11 11.85 -1.10 6.43
CA ASP A 11 12.41 0.21 6.16
C ASP A 11 11.35 1.31 6.25
N ILE A 12 10.12 1.07 5.77
CA ILE A 12 8.98 1.97 5.95
C ILE A 12 8.76 2.25 7.43
N ARG A 13 8.69 1.21 8.27
CA ARG A 13 8.49 1.34 9.73
C ARG A 13 9.62 2.15 10.37
N LYS A 14 10.87 1.87 10.00
CA LYS A 14 12.03 2.60 10.50
C LYS A 14 11.98 4.09 10.12
N LEU A 15 11.69 4.40 8.87
CA LEU A 15 11.60 5.77 8.37
C LEU A 15 10.48 6.57 9.05
N ARG A 16 9.32 5.93 9.26
CA ARG A 16 8.20 6.56 9.99
C ARG A 16 8.55 6.80 11.45
N ALA A 17 9.13 5.82 12.15
CA ALA A 17 9.57 6.01 13.52
C ALA A 17 10.64 7.12 13.67
N GLN A 18 11.54 7.24 12.69
CA GLN A 18 12.50 8.36 12.66
C GLN A 18 11.82 9.70 12.42
N ALA A 19 10.81 9.75 11.55
CA ALA A 19 10.03 10.95 11.27
C ALA A 19 9.23 11.41 12.50
N ASP A 20 8.65 10.46 13.24
CA ASP A 20 7.88 10.72 14.46
C ASP A 20 8.75 11.22 15.63
N ALA A 21 10.08 11.01 15.56
CA ALA A 21 11.02 11.50 16.56
C ALA A 21 11.39 12.98 16.40
N TYR A 22 11.05 13.61 15.27
CA TYR A 22 11.25 15.05 15.07
C TYR A 22 10.15 15.85 15.75
N ASP A 23 10.54 16.90 16.46
CA ASP A 23 9.63 17.88 17.03
C ASP A 23 9.08 18.80 15.94
N ASP A 24 7.77 19.02 15.93
CA ASP A 24 7.06 19.82 14.92
C ASP A 24 7.13 21.34 15.21
N ASN A 25 8.03 21.77 16.09
CA ASN A 25 8.14 23.16 16.56
C ASN A 25 9.15 24.03 15.77
N ALA A 26 9.97 23.43 14.91
CA ALA A 26 10.95 24.16 14.10
C ALA A 26 10.82 23.83 12.60
N PRO A 27 10.83 24.82 11.69
CA PRO A 27 10.71 24.56 10.25
C PRO A 27 11.75 23.57 9.72
N GLY A 28 12.99 23.60 10.25
CA GLY A 28 14.04 22.65 9.89
C GLY A 28 13.74 21.19 10.28
N ALA A 29 13.08 20.97 11.42
CA ALA A 29 12.67 19.64 11.85
C ALA A 29 11.53 19.08 10.98
N ILE A 30 10.58 19.94 10.60
CA ILE A 30 9.49 19.58 9.68
C ILE A 30 10.05 19.21 8.29
N MET A 31 11.07 19.93 7.79
CA MET A 31 11.72 19.59 6.52
C MET A 31 12.36 18.19 6.54
N GLU A 32 13.01 17.82 7.64
CA GLU A 32 13.63 16.50 7.77
C GLU A 32 12.59 15.38 7.92
N LYS A 33 11.50 15.67 8.64
CA LYS A 33 10.30 14.81 8.68
C LYS A 33 9.73 14.57 7.28
N ILE A 34 9.56 15.62 6.47
CA ILE A 34 9.12 15.52 5.07
C ILE A 34 10.07 14.63 4.26
N ARG A 35 11.39 14.76 4.43
CA ARG A 35 12.39 13.95 3.72
C ARG A 35 12.22 12.46 4.04
N LEU A 36 12.12 12.11 5.32
CA LEU A 36 11.95 10.74 5.80
C LEU A 36 10.61 10.12 5.33
N LEU A 37 9.53 10.88 5.46
CA LEU A 37 8.19 10.45 5.02
C LEU A 37 8.12 10.29 3.50
N THR A 38 8.80 11.16 2.74
CA THR A 38 8.90 11.00 1.28
C THR A 38 9.62 9.72 0.89
N ALA A 39 10.72 9.37 1.59
CA ALA A 39 11.41 8.10 1.38
C ALA A 39 10.50 6.90 1.72
N ALA A 40 9.76 6.97 2.83
CA ALA A 40 8.78 5.94 3.19
C ALA A 40 7.68 5.81 2.13
N HIS A 41 7.18 6.93 1.62
CA HIS A 41 6.14 6.99 0.59
C HIS A 41 6.54 6.30 -0.71
N MET A 42 7.80 6.46 -1.13
CA MET A 42 8.34 5.74 -2.30
C MET A 42 8.36 4.22 -2.10
N LEU A 43 8.74 3.75 -0.90
CA LEU A 43 8.72 2.33 -0.57
C LEU A 43 7.28 1.79 -0.50
N ILE A 44 6.35 2.55 0.10
CA ILE A 44 4.93 2.21 0.13
C ILE A 44 4.38 2.05 -1.28
N GLY A 45 4.77 2.93 -2.22
CA GLY A 45 4.38 2.80 -3.64
C GLY A 45 4.83 1.48 -4.25
N ARG A 46 6.06 1.03 -3.95
CA ARG A 46 6.57 -0.28 -4.42
C ARG A 46 5.79 -1.44 -3.79
N VAL A 47 5.52 -1.38 -2.49
CA VAL A 47 4.73 -2.41 -1.80
C VAL A 47 3.31 -2.48 -2.36
N SER A 48 2.66 -1.34 -2.56
CA SER A 48 1.32 -1.23 -3.13
C SER A 48 1.23 -1.87 -4.52
N ALA A 49 2.21 -1.58 -5.40
CA ALA A 49 2.27 -2.18 -6.73
C ALA A 49 2.43 -3.71 -6.70
N LEU A 50 3.25 -4.23 -5.77
CA LEU A 50 3.42 -5.68 -5.59
C LEU A 50 2.12 -6.36 -5.15
N ARG A 51 1.41 -5.76 -4.18
CA ARG A 51 0.12 -6.28 -3.69
C ARG A 51 -0.98 -6.20 -4.73
N ASP A 52 -0.99 -5.16 -5.56
CA ASP A 52 -1.85 -5.09 -6.74
C ASP A 52 -1.61 -6.28 -7.69
N GLY A 53 -0.34 -6.58 -7.99
CA GLY A 53 0.02 -7.72 -8.83
C GLY A 53 -0.30 -9.08 -8.19
N GLU A 54 -0.13 -9.22 -6.88
CA GLU A 54 -0.46 -10.44 -6.15
C GLU A 54 -1.95 -10.74 -6.17
N HIS A 55 -2.78 -9.76 -5.82
CA HIS A 55 -4.23 -9.87 -5.94
C HIS A 55 -4.64 -10.24 -7.38
N ALA A 56 -4.05 -9.60 -8.40
CA ALA A 56 -4.36 -9.91 -9.80
C ALA A 56 -4.02 -11.36 -10.19
N ARG A 57 -2.90 -11.90 -9.70
CA ARG A 57 -2.51 -13.31 -9.92
C ARG A 57 -3.48 -14.28 -9.24
N ILE A 58 -3.87 -14.00 -8.00
CA ILE A 58 -4.82 -14.84 -7.25
C ILE A 58 -6.20 -14.82 -7.91
N TYR A 59 -6.68 -13.63 -8.30
CA TYR A 59 -7.93 -13.46 -9.06
C TYR A 59 -7.91 -14.30 -10.35
N ALA A 60 -6.82 -14.22 -11.13
CA ALA A 60 -6.66 -15.00 -12.34
C ALA A 60 -6.64 -16.51 -12.07
N ALA A 61 -5.89 -16.95 -11.06
CA ALA A 61 -5.82 -18.34 -10.65
C ALA A 61 -7.21 -18.88 -10.28
N ARG A 62 -7.99 -18.14 -9.48
CA ARG A 62 -9.37 -18.49 -9.13
C ARG A 62 -10.25 -18.67 -10.36
N LYS A 63 -10.20 -17.73 -11.31
CA LYS A 63 -11.01 -17.80 -12.54
C LYS A 63 -10.62 -19.00 -13.41
N ILE A 64 -9.33 -19.30 -13.51
CA ILE A 64 -8.82 -20.46 -14.24
C ILE A 64 -9.27 -21.77 -13.59
N THR A 65 -9.12 -21.89 -12.26
CA THR A 65 -9.52 -23.09 -11.50
C THR A 65 -11.02 -23.34 -11.63
N TYR A 66 -11.83 -22.30 -11.45
CA TYR A 66 -13.28 -22.38 -11.65
C TYR A 66 -13.66 -22.86 -13.06
N ALA A 67 -13.03 -22.30 -14.09
CA ALA A 67 -13.31 -22.67 -15.48
C ALA A 67 -12.90 -24.12 -15.80
N LYS A 68 -11.76 -24.59 -15.25
CA LYS A 68 -11.30 -25.98 -15.40
C LYS A 68 -12.29 -26.96 -14.77
N ALA A 69 -12.70 -26.72 -13.53
CA ALA A 69 -13.68 -27.59 -12.86
C ALA A 69 -15.01 -27.65 -13.61
N ARG A 70 -15.49 -26.50 -14.13
CA ARG A 70 -16.71 -26.47 -14.96
C ARG A 70 -16.59 -27.24 -16.28
N LYS A 71 -15.40 -27.28 -16.87
CA LYS A 71 -15.14 -28.01 -18.12
C LYS A 71 -15.19 -29.52 -17.88
N GLU A 72 -14.69 -29.98 -16.74
CA GLU A 72 -14.59 -31.40 -16.38
C GLU A 72 -15.89 -31.95 -15.77
N ALA A 73 -16.73 -31.09 -15.20
CA ALA A 73 -17.97 -31.49 -14.54
C ALA A 73 -19.05 -32.01 -15.51
N LYS A 74 -19.86 -32.95 -15.00
CA LYS A 74 -21.02 -33.51 -15.71
C LYS A 74 -22.09 -32.46 -15.98
N ARG A 75 -22.94 -32.73 -16.97
CA ARG A 75 -24.10 -31.88 -17.28
C ARG A 75 -25.03 -31.81 -16.07
N GLY A 76 -25.34 -30.59 -15.62
CA GLY A 76 -26.16 -30.33 -14.43
C GLY A 76 -25.37 -29.97 -13.16
N GLU A 77 -24.08 -30.30 -13.08
CA GLU A 77 -23.27 -30.13 -11.85
C GLU A 77 -22.20 -29.02 -11.97
N LYS A 78 -22.13 -28.35 -13.12
CA LYS A 78 -21.04 -27.42 -13.46
C LYS A 78 -20.86 -26.29 -12.44
N GLU A 79 -21.95 -25.64 -12.03
CA GLU A 79 -21.87 -24.52 -11.08
C GLU A 79 -21.32 -24.97 -9.72
N ILE A 80 -21.89 -26.05 -9.17
CA ILE A 80 -21.48 -26.62 -7.88
C ILE A 80 -20.01 -27.04 -7.92
N ALA A 81 -19.60 -27.77 -8.96
CA ALA A 81 -18.20 -28.19 -9.12
C ALA A 81 -17.24 -26.99 -9.21
N GLY A 82 -17.66 -25.92 -9.87
CA GLY A 82 -16.90 -24.67 -9.96
C GLY A 82 -16.77 -23.97 -8.61
N ASP A 83 -17.87 -23.80 -7.88
CA ASP A 83 -17.89 -23.06 -6.62
C ASP A 83 -17.14 -23.78 -5.50
N LEU A 84 -17.28 -25.10 -5.39
CA LEU A 84 -16.61 -25.91 -4.36
C LEU A 84 -15.08 -25.83 -4.47
N VAL A 85 -14.53 -25.87 -5.70
CA VAL A 85 -13.08 -25.92 -5.88
C VAL A 85 -12.39 -24.56 -5.65
N ILE A 86 -13.14 -23.46 -5.61
CA ILE A 86 -12.59 -22.11 -5.44
C ILE A 86 -12.84 -21.51 -4.05
N GLU A 87 -13.45 -22.24 -3.12
CA GLU A 87 -13.77 -21.74 -1.79
C GLU A 87 -12.54 -21.13 -1.11
N GLU A 88 -11.46 -21.90 -0.99
CA GLU A 88 -10.22 -21.41 -0.38
C GLU A 88 -9.59 -20.27 -1.19
N LEU A 89 -9.62 -20.36 -2.54
CA LEU A 89 -9.08 -19.30 -3.40
C LEU A 89 -9.85 -17.98 -3.25
N ARG A 90 -11.14 -18.00 -2.94
CA ARG A 90 -11.93 -16.80 -2.63
C ARG A 90 -11.47 -16.16 -1.32
N MET A 91 -11.17 -16.96 -0.29
CA MET A 91 -10.67 -16.45 0.98
C MET A 91 -9.28 -15.83 0.83
N VAL A 92 -8.38 -16.50 0.11
CA VAL A 92 -7.04 -16.00 -0.18
C VAL A 92 -7.10 -14.71 -1.02
N GLU A 93 -7.98 -14.65 -2.02
CA GLU A 93 -8.21 -13.44 -2.81
C GLU A 93 -8.72 -12.28 -1.96
N ALA A 94 -9.65 -12.54 -1.04
CA ALA A 94 -10.18 -11.53 -0.13
C ALA A 94 -9.09 -10.91 0.75
N THR A 95 -8.21 -11.74 1.33
CA THR A 95 -7.05 -11.26 2.10
C THR A 95 -6.11 -10.43 1.21
N ALA A 96 -5.79 -10.89 0.00
CA ALA A 96 -4.94 -10.14 -0.91
C ALA A 96 -5.56 -8.80 -1.33
N LEU A 97 -6.89 -8.73 -1.47
CA LEU A 97 -7.61 -7.50 -1.76
C LEU A 97 -7.54 -6.53 -0.58
N GLU A 98 -7.75 -7.02 0.64
CA GLU A 98 -7.62 -6.23 1.87
C GLU A 98 -6.23 -5.61 1.98
N GLU A 99 -5.18 -6.42 1.84
CA GLU A 99 -3.79 -5.93 1.90
C GLU A 99 -3.53 -4.87 0.81
N LYS A 100 -3.95 -5.14 -0.42
CA LYS A 100 -3.86 -4.18 -1.53
C LYS A 100 -4.53 -2.85 -1.17
N MET A 101 -5.75 -2.89 -0.65
CA MET A 101 -6.49 -1.67 -0.32
C MET A 101 -5.84 -0.91 0.85
N MET A 102 -5.35 -1.63 1.87
CA MET A 102 -4.59 -1.05 2.97
C MET A 102 -3.39 -0.25 2.44
N TRP A 103 -2.56 -0.83 1.57
CA TRP A 103 -1.38 -0.14 1.04
C TRP A 103 -1.72 1.02 0.10
N LYS A 104 -2.84 0.95 -0.63
CA LYS A 104 -3.34 2.09 -1.44
C LYS A 104 -3.81 3.25 -0.58
N ASN A 105 -4.52 2.95 0.50
CA ASN A 105 -4.99 3.95 1.44
C ASN A 105 -3.79 4.61 2.14
N GLU A 106 -2.85 3.81 2.65
CA GLU A 106 -1.62 4.30 3.26
C GLU A 106 -0.81 5.20 2.31
N PHE A 107 -0.66 4.80 1.05
CA PHE A 107 0.00 5.63 0.04
C PHE A 107 -0.68 7.00 -0.09
N SER A 108 -2.00 7.00 -0.21
CA SER A 108 -2.79 8.22 -0.42
C SER A 108 -2.74 9.13 0.82
N SER A 109 -2.98 8.58 2.01
CA SER A 109 -2.95 9.31 3.28
C SER A 109 -1.58 9.92 3.56
N LEU A 110 -0.48 9.18 3.33
CA LEU A 110 0.85 9.70 3.56
C LEU A 110 1.20 10.84 2.59
N ARG A 111 0.73 10.77 1.34
CA ARG A 111 0.92 11.85 0.37
C ARG A 111 0.25 13.14 0.82
N GLU A 112 -1.00 13.06 1.27
CA GLU A 112 -1.73 14.21 1.79
C GLU A 112 -1.07 14.78 3.05
N TYR A 113 -0.58 13.92 3.94
CA TYR A 113 0.15 14.36 5.14
C TYR A 113 1.46 15.09 4.78
N ILE A 114 2.25 14.56 3.84
CA ILE A 114 3.45 15.25 3.34
C ILE A 114 3.10 16.61 2.72
N TYR A 115 1.97 16.70 2.01
CA TYR A 115 1.51 17.96 1.42
C TYR A 115 1.15 18.99 2.49
N GLU A 116 0.44 18.60 3.54
CA GLU A 116 0.12 19.47 4.68
C GLU A 116 1.38 19.99 5.36
N LEU A 117 2.36 19.13 5.65
CA LEU A 117 3.64 19.55 6.24
C LEU A 117 4.38 20.57 5.35
N ARG A 118 4.35 20.39 4.02
CA ARG A 118 4.96 21.34 3.07
C ARG A 118 4.25 22.69 3.08
N LEU A 119 2.93 22.71 3.21
CA LEU A 119 2.17 23.96 3.35
C LEU A 119 2.52 24.67 4.66
N ARG A 120 2.62 23.94 5.77
CA ARG A 120 3.00 24.49 7.07
C ARG A 120 4.38 25.16 7.04
N VAL A 121 5.40 24.47 6.50
CA VAL A 121 6.74 25.06 6.33
C VAL A 121 6.70 26.36 5.51
N ARG A 122 5.91 26.40 4.43
CA ARG A 122 5.77 27.61 3.60
C ARG A 122 5.17 28.77 4.40
N VAL A 123 4.12 28.51 5.18
CA VAL A 123 3.50 29.52 6.03
C VAL A 123 4.50 30.01 7.08
N ASP A 124 5.16 29.11 7.81
CA ASP A 124 6.12 29.47 8.86
C ASP A 124 7.26 30.33 8.30
N MET A 125 7.82 29.95 7.15
CA MET A 125 8.91 30.71 6.49
C MET A 125 8.46 32.09 5.98
N ASN A 126 7.23 32.21 5.47
CA ASN A 126 6.68 33.49 5.02
C ASN A 126 6.33 34.41 6.19
N THR A 127 5.94 33.84 7.33
CA THR A 127 5.60 34.61 8.55
C THR A 127 6.86 35.06 9.29
N LEU A 128 7.94 34.28 9.23
CA LEU A 128 9.25 34.61 9.82
C LEU A 128 10.10 35.57 8.96
N GLY A 129 9.80 35.68 7.65
CA GLY A 129 10.50 36.58 6.72
C GLY A 129 9.76 37.89 6.40
N GLY A 130 8.63 38.15 7.04
CA GLY A 130 7.76 39.32 6.81
C GLY A 130 7.74 40.32 7.96
N GLY A 131 8.85 40.44 8.71
CA GLY A 131 9.07 41.50 9.69
C GLY A 131 10.20 42.42 9.20
N ASP A 132 9.81 43.65 8.88
CA ASP A 132 10.54 44.80 8.30
C ASP A 132 10.74 44.82 6.78
#